data_AF-A0A935V1U4-F1
#
_entry.id   AF-A0A935V1U4-F1
#
_cell.length_a   1.000
_cell.length_b   1.000
_cell.length_c   1.000
_cell.angle_alpha   90.00
_cell.angle_beta   90.00
_cell.angle_gamma   90.00
#
_symmetry.space_group_name_H-M   'P 1'
#
loop_
_entity.id
_entity.type
_entity.pdbx_description
1 polymer ?
#
loop_
_entity_poly.entity_id
_entity_poly.type
_entity_poly.pdbx_seq_one_letter_code
_entity_poly.pdbx_strand_id
1 'polypeptide(L)'
;MTESLSTFARLRATPPPPVQSLVNQLIEDRDLVGAWMLLTAAQPLVNPASPLAGADLSWWATLSVSITAALRGRALGEGPHPALAPQRTFVGQLALRAAMALVPWTLLAWAELGRTIPVKAAAEPSLAAVVAPALTLALLGLRWLSWREGRTAWLPHARVSPLVWAVLLAAVPVVMAFVLGVVCAALPPAMGAPTFTASLIGLGFVSAALFAGRIQHVLQRRAAGYRDGEPWRPRWFRFGLALLGPPAGVLIAVVALAPAAELGLGLAVGGDQAYIVALYVLAWGRVLWPRPLPLARTVVLHEVVPTGGGDSSAETLTARAFSEIPSGSLRINPLRLRRTRVMHPWVVPVMRPGLSEEAQALASPWPIPPAPAPLHALGEARFEPDPVLGRAQLDEITLRMQSHADDNGVDLREDGLTRRIVVLRAFPSGPSQSAQSRTFSWDDTLPEASAQVIDNRTTQATLRDRDVILIASGGRARLFEVELGATTSDPFLFELGRAPQIEDYVRVAT
;
A
#
# COMPACT_ATOMS: atom_id res chain seq x y z
N MET A 1 4.74 33.34 1.44
CA MET A 1 3.25 33.28 1.37
C MET A 1 2.70 33.61 -0.02
N THR A 2 3.49 34.18 -0.94
CA THR A 2 3.09 34.54 -2.31
C THR A 2 3.29 33.41 -3.35
N GLU A 3 4.04 32.36 -3.05
CA GLU A 3 4.23 31.20 -3.95
C GLU A 3 3.05 30.19 -3.96
N SER A 4 2.16 30.21 -2.95
CA SER A 4 1.00 29.30 -2.95
C SER A 4 -0.11 29.76 -3.89
N LEU A 5 -0.19 31.05 -4.23
CA LEU A 5 -1.22 31.61 -5.10
C LEU A 5 -0.90 31.43 -6.60
N SER A 6 0.38 31.43 -6.99
CA SER A 6 0.79 31.14 -8.37
C SER A 6 0.58 29.67 -8.74
N THR A 7 0.68 28.77 -7.77
CA THR A 7 0.38 27.33 -7.93
C THR A 7 -1.13 27.10 -8.17
N PHE A 8 -1.98 27.85 -7.48
CA PHE A 8 -3.44 27.81 -7.68
C PHE A 8 -3.88 28.44 -9.02
N ALA A 9 -3.18 29.47 -9.49
CA ALA A 9 -3.45 30.09 -10.78
C ALA A 9 -3.06 29.20 -11.98
N ARG A 10 -2.00 28.39 -11.85
CA ARG A 10 -1.61 27.41 -12.90
C ARG A 10 -2.57 26.23 -13.03
N LEU A 11 -3.30 25.88 -11.97
CA LEU A 11 -4.34 24.83 -12.03
C LEU A 11 -5.56 25.23 -12.87
N ARG A 12 -5.79 26.53 -13.13
CA ARG A 12 -6.91 27.01 -13.98
C ARG A 12 -6.65 26.94 -15.49
N ALA A 13 -5.42 26.66 -15.92
CA ALA A 13 -5.04 26.64 -17.33
C ALA A 13 -4.73 25.22 -17.85
N THR A 14 -5.20 24.17 -17.16
CA THR A 14 -5.09 22.81 -17.68
C THR A 14 -6.28 22.54 -18.62
N PRO A 15 -6.05 22.17 -19.89
CA PRO A 15 -7.13 21.74 -20.77
C PRO A 15 -7.87 20.54 -20.14
N PRO A 16 -9.17 20.36 -20.40
CA PRO A 16 -9.88 19.18 -19.94
C PRO A 16 -9.09 17.94 -20.35
N PRO A 17 -8.94 16.97 -19.44
CA PRO A 17 -8.07 15.85 -19.71
C PRO A 17 -8.67 15.10 -20.92
N PRO A 18 -7.85 14.66 -21.89
CA PRO A 18 -8.34 14.13 -23.16
C PRO A 18 -9.33 12.98 -22.91
N VAL A 19 -10.31 12.75 -23.79
CA VAL A 19 -11.32 11.67 -23.60
C VAL A 19 -10.70 10.31 -23.21
N GLN A 20 -9.47 10.05 -23.68
CA GLN A 20 -8.66 8.90 -23.27
C GLN A 20 -8.35 8.83 -21.76
N SER A 21 -8.14 9.94 -21.06
CA SER A 21 -7.92 9.97 -19.61
C SER A 21 -9.16 9.53 -18.83
N LEU A 22 -10.35 9.90 -19.29
CA LEU A 22 -11.61 9.52 -18.65
C LEU A 22 -11.88 8.02 -18.81
N VAL A 23 -11.62 7.49 -20.00
CA VAL A 23 -11.67 6.05 -20.27
C VAL A 23 -10.65 5.30 -19.41
N ASN A 24 -9.42 5.80 -19.31
CA ASN A 24 -8.38 5.20 -18.47
C ASN A 24 -8.75 5.22 -16.98
N GLN A 25 -9.33 6.32 -16.50
CA GLN A 25 -9.84 6.43 -15.12
C GLN A 25 -11.00 5.45 -14.87
N LEU A 26 -11.93 5.30 -15.82
CA LEU A 26 -13.02 4.31 -15.71
C LEU A 26 -12.50 2.87 -15.69
N ILE A 27 -11.47 2.57 -16.48
CA ILE A 27 -10.79 1.26 -16.46
C ILE A 27 -10.09 1.01 -15.13
N GLU A 28 -9.43 2.03 -14.57
CA GLU A 28 -8.80 1.95 -13.25
C GLU A 28 -9.82 1.73 -12.14
N ASP A 29 -11.03 2.30 -12.27
CA ASP A 29 -12.11 2.24 -11.28
C ASP A 29 -13.27 1.28 -11.59
N ARG A 30 -13.05 0.35 -12.52
CA ARG A 30 -14.04 -0.64 -12.96
C ARG A 30 -14.68 -1.45 -11.82
N ASP A 31 -13.95 -1.67 -10.73
CA ASP A 31 -14.42 -2.37 -9.53
C ASP A 31 -15.51 -1.59 -8.79
N LEU A 32 -15.30 -0.28 -8.56
CA LEU A 32 -16.30 0.57 -7.92
C LEU A 32 -17.48 0.86 -8.85
N VAL A 33 -17.23 1.06 -10.15
CA VAL A 33 -18.29 1.24 -11.15
C VAL A 33 -19.16 -0.03 -11.24
N GLY A 34 -18.51 -1.21 -11.29
CA GLY A 34 -19.22 -2.49 -11.28
C GLY A 34 -20.03 -2.69 -9.99
N ALA A 35 -19.48 -2.33 -8.83
CA ALA A 35 -20.20 -2.38 -7.56
C ALA A 35 -21.42 -1.45 -7.55
N TRP A 36 -21.30 -0.24 -8.08
CA TRP A 36 -22.41 0.69 -8.19
C TRP A 36 -23.52 0.15 -9.11
N MET A 37 -23.16 -0.38 -10.28
CA MET A 37 -24.11 -1.00 -11.20
C MET A 37 -24.84 -2.18 -10.56
N LEU A 38 -24.11 -3.05 -9.83
CA LEU A 38 -24.69 -4.18 -9.12
C LEU A 38 -25.64 -3.73 -8.01
N LEU A 39 -25.27 -2.73 -7.21
CA LEU A 39 -26.15 -2.17 -6.18
C LEU A 39 -27.42 -1.56 -6.78
N THR A 40 -27.28 -0.81 -7.87
CA THR A 40 -28.42 -0.20 -8.57
C THR A 40 -29.35 -1.27 -9.17
N ALA A 41 -28.78 -2.32 -9.76
CA ALA A 41 -29.56 -3.44 -10.30
C ALA A 41 -30.22 -4.29 -9.21
N ALA A 42 -29.61 -4.37 -8.02
CA ALA A 42 -30.16 -5.12 -6.89
C ALA A 42 -31.26 -4.35 -6.13
N GLN A 43 -31.25 -3.01 -6.17
CA GLN A 43 -32.21 -2.15 -5.49
C GLN A 43 -33.69 -2.54 -5.72
N PRO A 44 -34.19 -2.77 -6.95
CA PRO A 44 -35.59 -3.16 -7.17
C PRO A 44 -35.93 -4.58 -6.69
N LEU A 45 -34.93 -5.42 -6.39
CA LEU A 45 -35.14 -6.77 -5.88
C LEU A 45 -35.29 -6.81 -4.35
N VAL A 46 -35.01 -5.69 -3.67
CA VAL A 46 -35.11 -5.60 -2.21
C VAL A 46 -36.59 -5.57 -1.83
N ASN A 47 -37.00 -6.51 -0.97
CA ASN A 47 -38.34 -6.50 -0.40
C ASN A 47 -38.58 -5.16 0.33
N PRO A 48 -39.66 -4.42 0.04
CA PRO A 48 -39.99 -3.16 0.73
C PRO A 48 -40.12 -3.29 2.25
N ALA A 49 -40.41 -4.47 2.77
CA ALA A 49 -40.46 -4.76 4.20
C ALA A 49 -39.08 -4.98 4.84
N SER A 50 -38.01 -5.07 4.03
CA SER A 50 -36.64 -5.25 4.51
C SER A 50 -36.07 -3.94 5.08
N PRO A 51 -35.21 -3.99 6.13
CA PRO A 51 -34.47 -2.82 6.61
C PRO A 51 -33.65 -2.12 5.52
N LEU A 52 -33.24 -2.84 4.47
CA LEU A 52 -32.50 -2.28 3.33
C LEU A 52 -33.31 -1.31 2.48
N ALA A 53 -34.65 -1.39 2.50
CA ALA A 53 -35.55 -0.46 1.83
C ALA A 53 -35.98 0.71 2.74
N GLY A 54 -35.41 0.81 3.95
CA GLY A 54 -35.73 1.84 4.92
C GLY A 54 -35.46 3.26 4.41
N ALA A 55 -36.33 4.20 4.80
CA ALA A 55 -36.25 5.59 4.36
C ALA A 55 -35.00 6.35 4.86
N ASP A 56 -34.37 5.88 5.94
CA ASP A 56 -33.15 6.48 6.48
C ASP A 56 -31.88 6.08 5.70
N LEU A 57 -31.98 5.10 4.78
CA LEU A 57 -30.91 4.60 3.91
C LEU A 57 -29.67 4.09 4.66
N SER A 58 -29.74 3.96 6.00
CA SER A 58 -28.61 3.63 6.86
C SER A 58 -28.04 2.23 6.58
N TRP A 59 -28.92 1.26 6.37
CA TRP A 59 -28.58 -0.11 5.97
C TRP A 59 -27.94 -0.16 4.57
N TRP A 60 -28.48 0.60 3.62
CA TRP A 60 -27.95 0.66 2.26
C TRP A 60 -26.58 1.35 2.18
N ALA A 61 -26.42 2.45 2.95
CA ALA A 61 -25.15 3.13 3.12
C ALA A 61 -24.10 2.20 3.76
N THR A 62 -24.50 1.45 4.80
CA THR A 62 -23.64 0.47 5.48
C THR A 62 -23.18 -0.64 4.53
N LEU A 63 -24.09 -1.19 3.72
CA LEU A 63 -23.77 -2.16 2.68
C LEU A 63 -22.78 -1.57 1.66
N SER A 64 -23.02 -0.33 1.21
CA SER A 64 -22.15 0.37 0.25
C SER A 64 -20.74 0.59 0.82
N VAL A 65 -20.61 1.04 2.08
CA VAL A 65 -19.31 1.20 2.75
C VAL A 65 -18.62 -0.16 2.91
N SER A 66 -19.37 -1.21 3.23
CA SER A 66 -18.85 -2.57 3.39
C SER A 66 -18.28 -3.13 2.09
N ILE A 67 -19.00 -2.98 0.97
CA ILE A 67 -18.51 -3.37 -0.36
C ILE A 67 -17.28 -2.55 -0.74
N THR A 68 -17.32 -1.24 -0.51
CA THR A 68 -16.18 -0.35 -0.77
C THR A 68 -14.95 -0.77 0.04
N ALA A 69 -15.12 -1.10 1.32
CA ALA A 69 -14.06 -1.58 2.19
C ALA A 69 -13.55 -2.97 1.79
N ALA A 70 -14.42 -3.86 1.32
CA ALA A 70 -14.01 -5.18 0.80
C ALA A 70 -13.16 -5.06 -0.47
N LEU A 71 -13.54 -4.16 -1.38
CA LEU A 71 -12.87 -3.97 -2.67
C LEU A 71 -11.57 -3.18 -2.53
N ARG A 72 -11.59 -2.07 -1.78
CA ARG A 72 -10.51 -1.08 -1.75
C ARG A 72 -9.97 -0.75 -0.37
N GLY A 73 -10.63 -1.24 0.66
CA GLY A 73 -10.29 -0.94 2.04
C GLY A 73 -8.81 -1.19 2.34
N ARG A 74 -8.19 -0.19 2.97
CA ARG A 74 -6.82 -0.25 3.45
C ARG A 74 -6.64 0.70 4.63
N ALA A 75 -5.48 0.62 5.27
CA ALA A 75 -5.11 1.56 6.32
C ALA A 75 -5.08 2.99 5.76
N LEU A 76 -5.72 3.93 6.45
CA LEU A 76 -5.52 5.35 6.21
C LEU A 76 -4.27 5.74 6.99
N GLY A 77 -3.23 6.20 6.30
CA GLY A 77 -1.98 6.61 6.92
C GLY A 77 -0.77 5.82 6.44
N GLU A 78 0.34 6.03 7.14
CA GLU A 78 1.64 5.49 6.77
C GLU A 78 1.67 4.01 7.17
N GLY A 79 1.52 3.13 6.18
CA GLY A 79 1.44 1.67 6.36
C GLY A 79 2.76 1.05 6.86
N PRO A 80 3.07 -0.22 6.51
CA PRO A 80 4.32 -0.85 6.95
C PRO A 80 5.54 -0.02 6.56
N HIS A 81 6.67 -0.30 7.22
CA HIS A 81 7.95 0.30 6.87
C HIS A 81 8.19 0.20 5.34
N PRO A 82 8.52 1.31 4.64
CA PRO A 82 8.44 1.35 3.18
C PRO A 82 9.47 0.44 2.52
N ALA A 83 10.58 0.17 3.22
CA ALA A 83 11.63 -0.69 2.73
C ALA A 83 11.46 -2.18 3.07
N LEU A 84 10.66 -2.52 4.08
CA LEU A 84 10.55 -3.91 4.54
C LEU A 84 9.36 -4.59 3.87
N ALA A 85 9.58 -5.78 3.31
CA ALA A 85 8.52 -6.58 2.73
C ALA A 85 7.52 -7.00 3.84
N PRO A 86 6.22 -6.66 3.71
CA PRO A 86 5.20 -7.18 4.60
C PRO A 86 4.91 -8.66 4.28
N GLN A 87 4.80 -9.49 5.31
CA GLN A 87 4.32 -10.86 5.20
C GLN A 87 2.89 -10.86 4.68
N ARG A 88 2.66 -11.60 3.59
CA ARG A 88 1.35 -11.74 2.95
C ARG A 88 0.95 -13.20 2.91
N THR A 89 -0.24 -13.49 3.41
CA THR A 89 -0.85 -14.82 3.46
C THR A 89 -2.25 -14.74 2.89
N PHE A 90 -2.63 -15.69 2.05
CA PHE A 90 -3.96 -15.68 1.42
C PHE A 90 -5.09 -15.63 2.46
N VAL A 91 -5.03 -16.51 3.47
CA VAL A 91 -6.01 -16.59 4.56
C VAL A 91 -6.05 -15.29 5.38
N GLY A 92 -4.88 -14.72 5.69
CA GLY A 92 -4.79 -13.48 6.45
C GLY A 92 -5.37 -12.28 5.69
N GLN A 93 -5.15 -12.19 4.38
CA GLN A 93 -5.73 -11.14 3.53
C GLN A 93 -7.24 -11.26 3.42
N LEU A 94 -7.74 -12.48 3.21
CA LEU A 94 -9.17 -12.73 3.14
C LEU A 94 -9.85 -12.37 4.46
N ALA A 95 -9.29 -12.82 5.59
CA ALA A 95 -9.79 -12.51 6.92
C ALA A 95 -9.77 -11.00 7.20
N LEU A 96 -8.70 -10.29 6.80
CA LEU A 96 -8.62 -8.84 6.96
C LEU A 96 -9.69 -8.11 6.15
N ARG A 97 -9.88 -8.47 4.88
CA ARG A 97 -10.92 -7.85 4.03
C ARG A 97 -12.33 -8.15 4.54
N ALA A 98 -12.59 -9.39 4.95
CA ALA A 98 -13.86 -9.76 5.54
C ALA A 98 -14.13 -8.95 6.81
N ALA A 99 -13.11 -8.76 7.65
CA ALA A 99 -13.26 -7.97 8.86
C ALA A 99 -13.53 -6.49 8.54
N MET A 100 -12.79 -5.90 7.60
CA MET A 100 -13.04 -4.53 7.14
C MET A 100 -14.46 -4.32 6.60
N ALA A 101 -14.97 -5.30 5.85
CA ALA A 101 -16.34 -5.29 5.35
C ALA A 101 -17.38 -5.46 6.46
N LEU A 102 -17.03 -6.15 7.56
CA LEU A 102 -17.91 -6.39 8.71
C LEU A 102 -17.93 -5.23 9.72
N VAL A 103 -16.93 -4.35 9.70
CA VAL A 103 -16.86 -3.18 10.60
C VAL A 103 -18.09 -2.29 10.50
N PRO A 104 -18.52 -1.82 9.31
CA PRO A 104 -19.72 -0.97 9.18
C PRO A 104 -20.98 -1.62 9.77
N TRP A 105 -21.17 -2.93 9.55
CA TRP A 105 -22.29 -3.69 10.12
C TRP A 105 -22.27 -3.74 11.65
N THR A 106 -21.08 -3.90 12.23
CA THR A 106 -20.92 -3.90 13.68
C THR A 106 -21.26 -2.54 14.26
N LEU A 107 -20.81 -1.45 13.61
CA LEU A 107 -21.15 -0.09 14.02
C LEU A 107 -22.65 0.17 13.91
N LEU A 108 -23.29 -0.24 12.80
CA LEU A 108 -24.73 -0.11 12.62
C LEU A 108 -25.49 -0.85 13.73
N ALA A 109 -25.12 -2.09 14.05
CA ALA A 109 -25.78 -2.87 15.10
C ALA A 109 -25.68 -2.21 16.49
N TRP A 110 -24.51 -1.67 16.84
CA TRP A 110 -24.34 -0.92 18.08
C TRP A 110 -25.08 0.41 18.09
N ALA A 111 -25.15 1.10 16.95
CA ALA A 111 -25.89 2.34 16.81
C ALA A 111 -27.41 2.13 16.91
N GLU A 112 -27.94 1.07 16.28
CA GLU A 112 -29.34 0.66 16.42
C GLU A 112 -29.67 0.25 17.85
N LEU A 113 -28.78 -0.50 18.52
CA LEU A 113 -28.94 -0.79 19.95
C LEU A 113 -29.06 0.51 20.75
N GLY A 114 -28.17 1.48 20.52
CA GLY A 114 -28.24 2.81 21.14
C GLY A 114 -29.56 3.55 20.88
N ARG A 115 -30.10 3.49 19.66
CA ARG A 115 -31.41 4.10 19.31
C ARG A 115 -32.58 3.45 20.04
N THR A 116 -32.52 2.14 20.27
CA THR A 116 -33.64 1.39 20.88
C THR A 116 -33.73 1.54 22.40
N ILE A 117 -32.62 1.81 23.10
CA ILE A 117 -32.59 1.95 24.56
C ILE A 117 -33.49 3.07 25.10
N PRO A 118 -33.47 4.31 24.57
CA PRO A 118 -34.36 5.36 25.05
C PRO A 118 -35.85 5.08 24.76
N VAL A 119 -36.16 4.21 23.79
CA VAL A 119 -37.53 3.93 23.32
C VAL A 119 -38.14 2.67 23.96
N LYS A 120 -37.31 1.66 24.28
CA LYS A 120 -37.74 0.31 24.70
C LYS A 120 -37.27 -0.07 26.11
N ALA A 121 -37.20 0.88 27.05
CA ALA A 121 -36.86 0.60 28.45
C ALA A 121 -37.82 -0.40 29.16
N ALA A 122 -38.87 -0.88 28.48
CA ALA A 122 -39.76 -1.93 28.99
C ALA A 122 -40.02 -3.01 27.91
N ALA A 123 -39.72 -4.26 28.28
CA ALA A 123 -40.39 -5.52 27.89
C ALA A 123 -39.79 -6.49 26.84
N GLU A 124 -38.90 -6.13 25.89
CA GLU A 124 -38.35 -7.15 24.95
C GLU A 124 -36.85 -7.01 24.69
N PRO A 125 -36.08 -8.13 24.68
CA PRO A 125 -34.69 -8.11 24.25
C PRO A 125 -34.64 -7.71 22.78
N SER A 126 -34.03 -6.55 22.48
CA SER A 126 -33.86 -6.12 21.11
C SER A 126 -32.93 -7.11 20.39
N LEU A 127 -33.28 -7.50 19.16
CA LEU A 127 -32.41 -8.34 18.32
C LEU A 127 -31.01 -7.71 18.17
N ALA A 128 -30.92 -6.38 18.21
CA ALA A 128 -29.67 -5.62 18.24
C ALA A 128 -28.76 -5.96 19.45
N ALA A 129 -29.33 -6.27 20.62
CA ALA A 129 -28.57 -6.63 21.82
C ALA A 129 -27.85 -7.99 21.69
N VAL A 130 -28.33 -8.87 20.82
CA VAL A 130 -27.68 -10.16 20.50
C VAL A 130 -26.74 -10.02 19.29
N VAL A 131 -27.18 -9.31 18.26
CA VAL A 131 -26.43 -9.16 17.00
C VAL A 131 -25.16 -8.32 17.20
N ALA A 132 -25.21 -7.23 17.95
CA ALA A 132 -24.05 -6.34 18.10
C ALA A 132 -22.85 -7.03 18.80
N PRO A 133 -23.01 -7.76 19.92
CA PRO A 133 -21.93 -8.54 20.50
C PRO A 133 -21.45 -9.67 19.59
N ALA A 134 -22.35 -10.38 18.89
CA ALA A 134 -21.99 -11.47 17.99
C ALA A 134 -21.10 -11.00 16.83
N LEU A 135 -21.47 -9.87 16.19
CA LEU A 135 -20.65 -9.23 15.16
C LEU A 135 -19.29 -8.76 15.69
N THR A 136 -19.27 -8.24 16.92
CA THR A 136 -18.02 -7.83 17.59
C THR A 136 -17.08 -9.02 17.80
N LEU A 137 -17.60 -10.15 18.27
CA LEU A 137 -16.83 -11.39 18.44
C LEU A 137 -16.33 -11.93 17.09
N ALA A 138 -17.17 -11.91 16.06
CA ALA A 138 -16.77 -12.29 14.71
C ALA A 138 -15.64 -11.40 14.16
N LEU A 139 -15.71 -10.08 14.35
CA LEU A 139 -14.63 -9.15 14.01
C LEU A 139 -13.32 -9.49 14.74
N LEU A 140 -13.38 -9.73 16.05
CA LEU A 140 -12.20 -10.10 16.84
C LEU A 140 -11.60 -11.43 16.36
N GLY A 141 -12.44 -12.42 16.01
CA GLY A 141 -12.01 -13.68 15.42
C GLY A 141 -11.30 -13.50 14.08
N LEU A 142 -11.86 -12.70 13.17
CA LEU A 142 -11.23 -12.38 11.89
C LEU A 142 -9.93 -11.56 12.07
N ARG A 143 -9.89 -10.67 13.07
CA ARG A 143 -8.66 -9.95 13.43
C ARG A 143 -7.57 -10.90 13.90
N TRP A 144 -7.96 -11.87 14.72
CA TRP A 144 -7.05 -12.90 15.20
C TRP A 144 -6.53 -13.77 14.06
N LEU A 145 -7.39 -14.20 13.11
CA LEU A 145 -6.94 -14.94 11.92
C LEU A 145 -5.98 -14.12 11.03
N SER A 146 -6.17 -12.80 10.95
CA SER A 146 -5.28 -11.90 10.21
C SER A 146 -4.03 -11.45 10.99
N TRP A 147 -3.73 -12.02 12.17
CA TRP A 147 -2.68 -11.53 13.06
C TRP A 147 -1.26 -11.50 12.44
N ARG A 148 -0.97 -12.37 11.46
CA ARG A 148 0.30 -12.38 10.69
C ARG A 148 0.31 -11.45 9.48
N GLU A 149 -0.85 -11.08 8.94
CA GLU A 149 -0.96 -10.34 7.67
C GLU A 149 -0.44 -8.90 7.76
N GLY A 150 0.63 -8.57 7.05
CA GLY A 150 1.23 -7.24 7.07
C GLY A 150 2.25 -7.04 8.19
N ARG A 151 2.70 -8.10 8.86
CA ARG A 151 3.89 -8.05 9.72
C ARG A 151 5.12 -7.83 8.86
N THR A 152 6.02 -6.95 9.27
CA THR A 152 7.35 -6.85 8.67
C THR A 152 8.37 -7.55 9.56
N ALA A 153 9.61 -7.69 9.07
CA ALA A 153 10.68 -8.33 9.82
C ALA A 153 11.03 -7.60 11.13
N TRP A 154 10.71 -6.32 11.22
CA TRP A 154 11.04 -5.50 12.38
C TRP A 154 9.95 -5.52 13.45
N LEU A 155 10.29 -5.78 14.70
CA LEU A 155 9.36 -5.65 15.84
C LEU A 155 9.97 -4.73 16.89
N PRO A 156 9.70 -3.41 16.86
CA PRO A 156 10.16 -2.53 17.92
C PRO A 156 9.55 -2.96 19.25
N HIS A 157 10.34 -2.89 20.33
CA HIS A 157 9.90 -3.27 21.67
C HIS A 157 8.67 -2.44 22.07
N ALA A 158 7.50 -3.06 22.08
CA ALA A 158 6.27 -2.40 22.50
C ALA A 158 6.11 -2.55 24.02
N ARG A 159 5.88 -1.43 24.72
CA ARG A 159 5.55 -1.44 26.17
C ARG A 159 4.14 -1.96 26.46
N VAL A 160 3.28 -2.06 25.44
CA VAL A 160 1.87 -2.45 25.58
C VAL A 160 1.58 -3.59 24.60
N SER A 161 0.85 -4.62 25.05
CA SER A 161 0.54 -5.77 24.21
C SER A 161 -0.32 -5.36 23.00
N PRO A 162 -0.10 -5.95 21.81
CA PRO A 162 -0.89 -5.68 20.61
C PRO A 162 -2.38 -6.03 20.79
N LEU A 163 -2.71 -6.94 21.72
CA LEU A 163 -4.06 -7.31 22.09
C LEU A 163 -4.81 -6.14 22.76
N VAL A 164 -4.17 -5.47 23.73
CA VAL A 164 -4.77 -4.31 24.43
C VAL A 164 -5.08 -3.19 23.44
N TRP A 165 -4.19 -2.94 22.47
CA TRP A 165 -4.44 -1.98 21.41
C TRP A 165 -5.55 -2.38 20.46
N ALA A 166 -5.65 -3.67 20.09
CA ALA A 166 -6.74 -4.15 19.27
C ALA A 166 -8.10 -3.96 19.96
N VAL A 167 -8.15 -4.21 21.28
CA VAL A 167 -9.35 -3.96 22.09
C VAL A 167 -9.68 -2.47 22.15
N LEU A 168 -8.70 -1.60 22.40
CA LEU A 168 -8.92 -0.14 22.43
C LEU A 168 -9.39 0.42 21.08
N LEU A 169 -8.76 -0.01 19.98
CA LEU A 169 -9.13 0.42 18.63
C LEU A 169 -10.50 -0.09 18.19
N ALA A 170 -10.96 -1.24 18.71
CA ALA A 170 -12.30 -1.75 18.47
C ALA A 170 -13.35 -1.11 19.39
N ALA A 171 -13.00 -0.84 20.65
CA ALA A 171 -13.91 -0.32 21.66
C ALA A 171 -14.32 1.14 21.38
N VAL A 172 -13.39 2.00 20.98
CA VAL A 172 -13.68 3.43 20.76
C VAL A 172 -14.74 3.65 19.67
N PRO A 173 -14.63 3.06 18.46
CA PRO A 173 -15.67 3.18 17.44
C PRO A 173 -17.02 2.60 17.85
N VAL A 174 -17.01 1.48 18.59
CA VAL A 174 -18.24 0.83 19.09
C VAL A 174 -18.98 1.74 20.06
N VAL A 175 -18.26 2.32 21.03
CA VAL A 175 -18.84 3.27 21.99
C VAL A 175 -19.36 4.52 21.26
N MET A 176 -18.59 5.05 20.30
CA MET A 176 -19.03 6.19 19.48
C MET A 176 -20.29 5.89 18.68
N ALA A 177 -20.41 4.71 18.07
CA ALA A 177 -21.60 4.29 17.34
C ALA A 177 -22.81 4.15 18.26
N PHE A 178 -22.63 3.56 19.44
CA PHE A 178 -23.67 3.47 20.45
C PHE A 178 -24.18 4.85 20.89
N VAL A 179 -23.26 5.76 21.25
CA VAL A 179 -23.60 7.14 21.64
C VAL A 179 -24.29 7.88 20.50
N LEU A 180 -23.81 7.71 19.25
CA LEU A 180 -24.47 8.26 18.07
C LEU A 180 -25.94 7.82 17.99
N GLY A 181 -26.21 6.55 18.24
CA GLY A 181 -27.58 6.01 18.29
C GLY A 181 -28.45 6.70 19.35
N VAL A 182 -27.94 6.83 20.57
CA VAL A 182 -28.65 7.49 21.68
C VAL A 182 -28.94 8.96 21.34
N VAL A 183 -27.93 9.69 20.85
CA VAL A 183 -28.06 11.13 20.51
C VAL A 183 -29.02 11.34 19.35
N CYS A 184 -28.90 10.57 18.27
CA CYS A 184 -29.78 10.69 17.10
C CYS A 184 -31.24 10.32 17.42
N ALA A 185 -31.49 9.41 18.38
CA ALA A 185 -32.84 9.11 18.84
C ALA A 185 -33.49 10.26 19.62
N ALA A 186 -32.68 11.14 20.23
CA ALA A 186 -33.16 12.33 20.93
C ALA A 186 -33.39 13.55 20.00
N LEU A 187 -32.93 13.49 18.75
CA LEU A 187 -33.10 14.57 17.77
C LEU A 187 -34.46 14.48 17.04
N PRO A 188 -35.00 15.61 16.54
CA PRO A 188 -36.18 15.59 15.67
C PRO A 188 -35.96 14.70 14.45
N PRO A 189 -36.97 13.95 13.96
CA PRO A 189 -36.81 12.98 12.87
C PRO A 189 -36.17 13.57 11.60
N ALA A 190 -36.52 14.82 11.26
CA ALA A 190 -35.99 15.53 10.10
C ALA A 190 -34.47 15.77 10.16
N MET A 191 -33.89 15.83 11.36
CA MET A 191 -32.43 16.01 11.57
C MET A 191 -31.76 14.71 12.01
N GLY A 192 -32.45 13.87 12.79
CA GLY A 192 -31.92 12.66 13.37
C GLY A 192 -31.52 11.61 12.33
N ALA A 193 -32.41 11.30 11.38
CA ALA A 193 -32.15 10.30 10.33
C ALA A 193 -30.96 10.66 9.41
N PRO A 194 -30.89 11.87 8.80
CA PRO A 194 -29.76 12.22 7.94
C PRO A 194 -28.44 12.33 8.73
N THR A 195 -28.47 12.85 9.95
CA THR A 195 -27.28 12.94 10.82
C THR A 195 -26.77 11.56 11.21
N PHE A 196 -27.68 10.62 11.49
CA PHE A 196 -27.34 9.24 11.79
C PHE A 196 -26.61 8.57 10.62
N THR A 197 -27.21 8.60 9.43
CA THR A 197 -26.64 8.00 8.22
C THR A 197 -25.32 8.65 7.82
N ALA A 198 -25.23 9.98 7.86
CA ALA A 198 -24.01 10.73 7.57
C ALA A 198 -22.87 10.31 8.51
N SER A 199 -23.09 10.39 9.82
CA SER A 199 -22.09 10.03 10.84
C SER A 199 -21.69 8.56 10.77
N LEU A 200 -22.61 7.65 10.46
CA LEU A 200 -22.33 6.23 10.31
C LEU A 200 -21.40 5.95 9.11
N ILE A 201 -21.57 6.66 7.99
CA ILE A 201 -20.67 6.54 6.83
C ILE A 201 -19.25 6.97 7.23
N GLY A 202 -19.10 8.13 7.87
CA GLY A 202 -17.79 8.65 8.31
C GLY A 202 -17.10 7.72 9.31
N LEU A 203 -17.83 7.28 10.33
CA LEU A 203 -17.35 6.29 11.30
C LEU A 203 -17.00 4.96 10.62
N GLY A 204 -17.78 4.51 9.64
CA GLY A 204 -17.53 3.31 8.86
C GLY A 204 -16.19 3.34 8.12
N PHE A 205 -15.92 4.42 7.38
CA PHE A 205 -14.65 4.60 6.67
C PHE A 205 -13.44 4.63 7.62
N VAL A 206 -13.51 5.45 8.67
CA VAL A 206 -12.42 5.59 9.65
C VAL A 206 -12.17 4.28 10.38
N SER A 207 -13.22 3.61 10.83
CA SER A 207 -13.09 2.37 11.60
C SER A 207 -12.57 1.23 10.75
N ALA A 208 -13.06 1.08 9.51
CA ALA A 208 -12.52 0.09 8.58
C ALA A 208 -11.02 0.35 8.34
N ALA A 209 -10.63 1.61 8.14
CA ALA A 209 -9.24 1.99 7.97
C ALA A 209 -8.36 1.72 9.22
N LEU A 210 -8.86 2.01 10.41
CA LEU A 210 -8.16 1.70 11.66
C LEU A 210 -7.99 0.20 11.84
N PHE A 211 -9.00 -0.59 11.46
CA PHE A 211 -8.97 -2.04 11.52
C PHE A 211 -7.96 -2.66 10.54
N ALA A 212 -7.85 -2.06 9.35
CA ALA A 212 -6.83 -2.39 8.36
C ALA A 212 -5.41 -2.06 8.83
N GLY A 213 -5.28 -1.00 9.62
CA GLY A 213 -4.02 -0.54 10.19
C GLY A 213 -3.44 -1.48 11.25
N ARG A 214 -2.12 -1.40 11.43
CA ARG A 214 -1.45 -2.00 12.57
C ARG A 214 -0.79 -0.92 13.40
N ILE A 215 -1.00 -0.98 14.71
CA ILE A 215 -0.24 -0.16 15.66
C ILE A 215 1.27 -0.41 15.51
N GLN A 216 1.67 -1.63 15.15
CA GLN A 216 3.08 -1.97 14.89
C GLN A 216 3.67 -1.10 13.78
N HIS A 217 2.90 -0.74 12.74
CA HIS A 217 3.38 0.16 11.70
C HIS A 217 3.65 1.55 12.25
N VAL A 218 2.77 2.06 13.12
CA VAL A 218 2.98 3.34 13.82
C VAL A 218 4.21 3.28 14.73
N LEU A 219 4.41 2.18 15.46
CA LEU A 219 5.58 2.00 16.33
C LEU A 219 6.87 1.92 15.51
N GLN A 220 6.87 1.21 14.38
CA GLN A 220 7.98 1.16 13.44
C GLN A 220 8.28 2.54 12.88
N ARG A 221 7.26 3.30 12.47
CA ARG A 221 7.44 4.67 11.95
C ARG A 221 8.00 5.61 13.02
N ARG A 222 7.51 5.53 14.25
CA ARG A 222 8.05 6.29 15.40
C ARG A 222 9.50 5.94 15.70
N ALA A 223 9.85 4.65 15.66
CA ALA A 223 11.21 4.20 15.90
C ALA A 223 12.17 4.54 14.75
N ALA A 224 11.68 4.49 13.50
CA ALA A 224 12.48 4.81 12.32
C ALA A 224 12.79 6.31 12.23
N GLY A 225 11.81 7.16 12.55
CA GLY A 225 11.90 8.60 12.31
C GLY A 225 11.83 8.95 10.81
N TYR A 226 12.11 10.21 10.50
CA TYR A 226 12.28 10.68 9.13
C TYR A 226 13.73 10.60 8.66
N ARG A 227 13.95 10.73 7.35
CA ARG A 227 15.28 10.70 6.72
C ARG A 227 16.26 11.71 7.32
N ASP A 228 15.76 12.87 7.73
CA ASP A 228 16.57 13.97 8.28
C ASP A 228 16.86 13.83 9.79
N GLY A 229 16.51 12.69 10.39
CA GLY A 229 16.68 12.43 11.83
C GLY A 229 15.57 13.05 12.71
N GLU A 230 14.60 13.74 12.10
CA GLU A 230 13.45 14.28 12.83
C GLU A 230 12.51 13.18 13.34
N PRO A 231 11.83 13.40 14.49
CA PRO A 231 10.85 12.46 15.00
C PRO A 231 9.64 12.37 14.08
N TRP A 232 9.19 11.15 13.81
CA TRP A 232 8.02 10.90 12.98
C TRP A 232 6.75 11.48 13.60
N ARG A 233 5.89 12.09 12.77
CA ARG A 233 4.58 12.63 13.17
C ARG A 233 3.46 12.02 12.33
N PRO A 234 2.40 11.47 12.94
CA PRO A 234 1.27 10.90 12.22
C PRO A 234 0.52 11.96 11.41
N ARG A 235 0.14 11.60 10.19
CA ARG A 235 -0.67 12.45 9.31
C ARG A 235 -2.16 12.27 9.59
N TRP A 236 -2.70 13.14 10.42
CA TRP A 236 -4.12 13.09 10.80
C TRP A 236 -5.09 13.54 9.70
N PHE A 237 -4.61 14.25 8.67
CA PHE A 237 -5.49 14.81 7.63
C PHE A 237 -6.37 13.76 6.95
N ARG A 238 -5.82 12.60 6.55
CA ARG A 238 -6.62 11.54 5.90
C ARG A 238 -7.68 10.94 6.83
N PHE A 239 -7.37 10.84 8.12
CA PHE A 239 -8.34 10.41 9.13
C PHE A 239 -9.43 11.46 9.35
N GLY A 240 -9.07 12.74 9.47
CA GLY A 240 -10.02 13.84 9.58
C GLY A 240 -10.91 13.94 8.35
N LEU A 241 -10.36 13.77 7.16
CA LEU A 241 -11.11 13.76 5.90
C LEU A 241 -12.07 12.56 5.81
N ALA A 242 -11.63 11.35 6.19
CA ALA A 242 -12.50 10.18 6.23
C ALA A 242 -13.63 10.34 7.27
N LEU A 243 -13.34 11.01 8.39
CA LEU A 243 -14.31 11.24 9.46
C LEU A 243 -15.33 12.33 9.09
N LEU A 244 -14.89 13.42 8.46
CA LEU A 244 -15.72 14.63 8.27
C LEU A 244 -16.18 14.83 6.83
N GLY A 245 -15.41 14.39 5.83
CA GLY A 245 -15.72 14.60 4.42
C GLY A 245 -17.01 13.92 3.98
N PRO A 246 -17.13 12.59 4.10
CA PRO A 246 -18.37 11.87 3.73
C PRO A 246 -19.61 12.35 4.50
N PRO A 247 -19.57 12.56 5.84
CA PRO A 247 -20.75 13.09 6.54
C PRO A 247 -21.11 14.51 6.11
N ALA A 248 -20.13 15.38 5.90
CA ALA A 248 -20.38 16.77 5.52
C ALA A 248 -21.09 16.86 4.17
N GLY A 249 -20.69 16.08 3.17
CA GLY A 249 -21.38 16.15 1.88
C GLY A 249 -22.78 15.51 1.90
N VAL A 250 -23.05 14.51 2.75
CA VAL A 250 -24.43 14.02 2.97
C VAL A 250 -25.27 15.11 3.65
N LEU A 251 -24.75 15.76 4.70
CA LEU A 251 -25.46 16.83 5.39
C LEU A 251 -25.68 18.05 4.49
N ILE A 252 -24.69 18.43 3.67
CA ILE A 252 -24.83 19.50 2.67
C ILE A 252 -25.90 19.13 1.64
N ALA A 253 -25.90 17.89 1.14
CA ALA A 253 -26.93 17.43 0.21
C ALA A 253 -28.33 17.52 0.85
N VAL A 254 -28.47 17.09 2.10
CA VAL A 254 -29.74 17.18 2.85
C VAL A 254 -30.17 18.64 3.06
N VAL A 255 -29.26 19.53 3.47
CA VAL A 255 -29.56 20.96 3.67
C VAL A 255 -29.86 21.67 2.34
N ALA A 256 -29.16 21.32 1.27
CA ALA A 256 -29.38 21.91 -0.05
C ALA A 256 -30.67 21.40 -0.72
N LEU A 257 -31.09 20.17 -0.43
CA LEU A 257 -32.30 19.54 -0.98
C LEU A 257 -33.54 19.75 -0.10
N ALA A 258 -33.37 20.05 1.19
CA ALA A 258 -34.46 20.39 2.11
C ALA A 258 -35.41 21.49 1.57
N PRO A 259 -34.94 22.64 1.04
CA PRO A 259 -35.84 23.64 0.48
C PRO A 259 -36.57 23.18 -0.79
N ALA A 260 -36.04 22.21 -1.54
CA ALA A 260 -36.73 21.66 -2.71
C ALA A 260 -37.91 20.76 -2.32
N ALA A 261 -37.79 20.05 -1.19
CA ALA A 261 -38.89 19.25 -0.63
C ALA A 261 -40.01 20.15 -0.07
N GLU A 262 -39.68 21.28 0.56
CA GLU A 262 -40.66 22.27 1.05
C GLU A 262 -41.41 22.98 -0.09
N LEU A 263 -40.78 23.13 -1.27
CA LEU A 263 -41.39 23.69 -2.47
C LEU A 263 -42.30 22.71 -3.25
N GLY A 264 -42.56 21.51 -2.72
CA GLY A 264 -43.46 20.54 -3.34
C GLY A 264 -42.89 19.87 -4.60
N LEU A 265 -41.58 19.92 -4.83
CA LEU A 265 -40.93 19.33 -6.02
C LEU A 265 -40.82 17.79 -5.97
N GLY A 266 -41.49 17.12 -5.02
CA GLY A 266 -41.61 15.65 -4.99
C GLY A 266 -40.31 14.89 -4.70
N LEU A 267 -39.22 15.58 -4.32
CA LEU A 267 -37.94 14.97 -3.96
C LEU A 267 -37.96 14.45 -2.52
N ALA A 268 -38.79 13.44 -2.26
CA ALA A 268 -38.70 12.69 -1.02
C ALA A 268 -37.41 11.84 -1.05
N VAL A 269 -36.48 12.11 -0.12
CA VAL A 269 -35.33 11.23 0.11
C VAL A 269 -35.86 9.93 0.71
N GLY A 270 -35.92 8.88 -0.10
CA GLY A 270 -36.44 7.57 0.26
C GLY A 270 -35.66 6.44 -0.43
N GLY A 271 -36.11 5.20 -0.24
CA GLY A 271 -35.49 4.00 -0.80
C GLY A 271 -35.20 4.09 -2.31
N ASP A 272 -36.00 4.84 -3.06
CA ASP A 272 -35.83 5.03 -4.50
C ASP A 272 -34.53 5.74 -4.89
N GLN A 273 -33.94 6.53 -3.97
CA GLN A 273 -32.69 7.27 -4.19
C GLN A 273 -31.44 6.52 -3.66
N ALA A 274 -31.59 5.25 -3.25
CA ALA A 274 -30.50 4.46 -2.68
C ALA A 274 -29.27 4.34 -3.61
N TYR A 275 -29.47 4.33 -4.93
CA TYR A 275 -28.38 4.37 -5.93
C TYR A 275 -27.51 5.63 -5.84
N ILE A 276 -28.07 6.78 -5.43
CA ILE A 276 -27.33 8.04 -5.26
C ILE A 276 -26.41 7.94 -4.05
N VAL A 277 -26.92 7.41 -2.93
CA VAL A 277 -26.12 7.18 -1.72
C VAL A 277 -25.00 6.17 -2.00
N ALA A 278 -25.29 5.09 -2.73
CA ALA A 278 -24.29 4.13 -3.15
C ALA A 278 -23.19 4.79 -4.01
N LEU A 279 -23.57 5.61 -5.00
CA LEU A 279 -22.61 6.36 -5.82
C LEU A 279 -21.75 7.29 -4.98
N TYR A 280 -22.36 8.03 -4.06
CA TYR A 280 -21.68 8.95 -3.16
C TYR A 280 -20.65 8.24 -2.27
N VAL A 281 -21.05 7.13 -1.65
CA VAL A 281 -20.16 6.31 -0.81
C VAL A 281 -19.00 5.75 -1.64
N LEU A 282 -19.27 5.21 -2.82
CA LEU A 282 -18.23 4.66 -3.70
C LEU A 282 -17.29 5.75 -4.22
N ALA A 283 -17.79 6.96 -4.52
CA ALA A 283 -16.97 8.11 -4.88
C ALA A 283 -16.02 8.53 -3.75
N TRP A 284 -16.50 8.56 -2.50
CA TRP A 284 -15.62 8.76 -1.34
C TRP A 284 -14.66 7.59 -1.14
N GLY A 285 -15.08 6.37 -1.43
CA GLY A 285 -14.20 5.20 -1.51
C GLY A 285 -13.01 5.41 -2.43
N ARG A 286 -13.24 5.99 -3.62
CA ARG A 286 -12.17 6.37 -4.55
C ARG A 286 -11.23 7.42 -3.95
N VAL A 287 -11.76 8.44 -3.28
CA VAL A 287 -10.95 9.54 -2.70
C VAL A 287 -10.10 9.07 -1.52
N LEU A 288 -10.69 8.29 -0.61
CA LEU A 288 -10.05 7.81 0.62
C LEU A 288 -9.15 6.59 0.37
N TRP A 289 -9.58 5.69 -0.51
CA TRP A 289 -8.86 4.49 -0.89
C TRP A 289 -8.64 4.42 -2.42
N PRO A 290 -7.85 5.33 -3.01
CA PRO A 290 -7.49 5.24 -4.41
C PRO A 290 -6.76 3.92 -4.68
N ARG A 291 -6.96 3.34 -5.86
CA ARG A 291 -6.33 2.07 -6.23
C ARG A 291 -4.81 2.16 -6.02
N PRO A 292 -4.18 1.21 -5.29
CA PRO A 292 -2.74 1.25 -5.08
C PRO A 292 -2.05 0.93 -6.41
N LEU A 293 -1.55 1.97 -7.07
CA LEU A 293 -0.70 1.82 -8.23
C LEU A 293 0.75 1.91 -7.74
N PRO A 294 1.62 0.92 -8.06
CA PRO A 294 3.02 1.00 -7.67
C PRO A 294 3.66 2.18 -8.40
N LEU A 295 4.17 3.15 -7.64
CA LEU A 295 4.88 4.32 -8.18
C LEU A 295 6.39 4.11 -8.12
N ALA A 296 6.84 3.42 -7.08
CA ALA A 296 8.23 3.04 -6.90
C ALA A 296 8.31 1.74 -6.09
N ARG A 297 9.46 1.07 -6.15
CA ARG A 297 9.79 -0.07 -5.30
C ARG A 297 11.13 0.19 -4.65
N THR A 298 11.21 -0.06 -3.34
CA THR A 298 12.49 -0.02 -2.64
C THR A 298 13.30 -1.25 -3.02
N VAL A 299 14.56 -1.04 -3.35
CA VAL A 299 15.56 -2.07 -3.66
C VAL A 299 16.68 -1.90 -2.66
N VAL A 300 17.17 -2.98 -2.06
CA VAL A 300 18.29 -2.93 -1.14
C VAL A 300 19.42 -3.75 -1.73
N LEU A 301 20.58 -3.12 -1.90
CA LEU A 301 21.81 -3.82 -2.27
C LEU A 301 22.56 -4.17 -0.99
N HIS A 302 22.68 -5.46 -0.70
CA HIS A 302 23.42 -5.97 0.44
C HIS A 302 24.87 -6.18 0.04
N GLU A 303 25.81 -5.41 0.60
CA GLU A 303 27.23 -5.71 0.42
C GLU A 303 27.55 -7.01 1.16
N VAL A 304 27.86 -8.07 0.42
CA VAL A 304 28.06 -9.42 0.93
C VAL A 304 29.51 -9.87 0.77
N VAL A 305 29.95 -10.75 1.66
CA VAL A 305 31.25 -11.42 1.54
C VAL A 305 31.02 -12.78 0.89
N PRO A 306 31.80 -13.17 -0.13
CA PRO A 306 31.69 -14.51 -0.69
C PRO A 306 32.07 -15.51 0.41
N THR A 307 31.23 -16.51 0.65
CA THR A 307 31.71 -17.68 1.38
C THR A 307 32.48 -18.51 0.38
N GLY A 308 33.77 -18.77 0.65
CA GLY A 308 34.49 -19.79 -0.10
C GLY A 308 33.65 -21.06 -0.05
N GLY A 309 33.21 -21.54 -1.21
CA GLY A 309 32.60 -22.87 -1.30
C GLY A 309 33.54 -23.85 -0.64
N GLY A 310 33.02 -24.66 0.30
CA GLY A 310 33.84 -25.47 1.20
C GLY A 310 34.88 -26.29 0.45
N ASP A 311 36.14 -25.88 0.56
CA ASP A 311 37.26 -26.80 0.46
C ASP A 311 37.31 -27.54 1.79
N SER A 312 37.15 -28.86 1.73
CA SER A 312 37.23 -29.77 2.86
C SER A 312 38.67 -29.95 3.38
N SER A 313 39.60 -29.04 3.07
CA SER A 313 40.96 -29.06 3.58
C SER A 313 41.09 -28.10 4.76
N ALA A 314 40.91 -28.68 5.94
CA ALA A 314 41.66 -28.45 7.18
C ALA A 314 42.05 -26.99 7.58
N GLU A 315 41.53 -26.61 8.75
CA GLU A 315 42.26 -25.98 9.87
C GLU A 315 42.46 -24.45 9.96
N THR A 316 42.08 -23.61 8.99
CA THR A 316 42.16 -22.14 9.21
C THR A 316 40.91 -21.39 8.75
N LEU A 317 39.86 -21.45 9.58
CA LEU A 317 38.62 -20.68 9.43
C LEU A 317 38.81 -19.20 9.85
N THR A 318 39.56 -18.44 9.07
CA THR A 318 39.44 -16.98 9.04
C THR A 318 39.21 -16.52 7.62
N ALA A 319 38.09 -15.83 7.39
CA ALA A 319 37.83 -15.19 6.11
C ALA A 319 38.92 -14.14 5.86
N ARG A 320 39.83 -14.40 4.91
CA ARG A 320 40.87 -13.45 4.53
C ARG A 320 40.24 -12.26 3.82
N ALA A 321 40.72 -11.06 4.13
CA ALA A 321 40.32 -9.84 3.43
C ALA A 321 40.83 -9.87 1.98
N PHE A 322 40.18 -9.12 1.08
CA PHE A 322 40.59 -8.94 -0.33
C PHE A 322 42.00 -8.34 -0.53
N SER A 323 42.75 -8.08 0.54
CA SER A 323 44.16 -7.67 0.47
C SER A 323 45.09 -8.80 0.02
N GLU A 324 44.66 -10.06 0.10
CA GLU A 324 45.38 -11.20 -0.45
C GLU A 324 44.54 -11.84 -1.55
N ILE A 325 45.13 -12.04 -2.73
CA ILE A 325 44.51 -12.80 -3.83
C ILE A 325 44.46 -14.26 -3.37
N PRO A 326 43.26 -14.85 -3.16
CA PRO A 326 43.20 -16.25 -2.77
C PRO A 326 43.77 -17.12 -3.89
N SER A 327 44.62 -18.08 -3.53
CA SER A 327 45.12 -19.10 -4.44
C SER A 327 43.97 -20.06 -4.80
N GLY A 328 43.29 -19.83 -5.92
CA GLY A 328 42.21 -20.68 -6.43
C GLY A 328 41.13 -19.92 -7.21
N SER A 329 40.35 -20.63 -8.02
CA SER A 329 39.21 -20.06 -8.76
C SER A 329 38.18 -19.48 -7.79
N LEU A 330 37.77 -18.23 -7.97
CA LEU A 330 36.71 -17.61 -7.17
C LEU A 330 35.41 -18.42 -7.35
N ARG A 331 35.03 -19.20 -6.32
CA ARG A 331 33.79 -19.99 -6.30
C ARG A 331 32.70 -19.23 -5.56
N ILE A 332 31.69 -18.75 -6.28
CA ILE A 332 30.54 -18.03 -5.69
C ILE A 332 29.29 -18.89 -5.82
N ASN A 333 28.62 -19.17 -4.71
CA ASN A 333 27.25 -19.67 -4.72
C ASN A 333 26.32 -18.51 -4.29
N PRO A 334 25.45 -18.00 -5.18
CA PRO A 334 24.59 -16.85 -4.90
C PRO A 334 23.57 -17.13 -3.78
N LEU A 335 23.27 -18.40 -3.48
CA LEU A 335 22.39 -18.79 -2.37
C LEU A 335 23.13 -18.99 -1.05
N ARG A 336 24.47 -18.95 -1.04
CA ARG A 336 25.31 -19.14 0.16
C ARG A 336 26.22 -17.94 0.42
N LEU A 337 25.69 -16.73 0.35
CA LEU A 337 26.39 -15.52 0.79
C LEU A 337 26.28 -15.38 2.32
N ARG A 338 27.36 -14.99 3.02
CA ARG A 338 27.30 -14.68 4.46
C ARG A 338 27.68 -13.23 4.71
N ARG A 339 26.93 -12.64 5.66
CA ARG A 339 27.22 -11.37 6.36
C ARG A 339 27.04 -10.14 5.46
N THR A 340 25.88 -9.48 5.57
CA THR A 340 25.68 -8.11 5.07
C THR A 340 26.59 -7.18 5.86
N ARG A 341 27.55 -6.53 5.18
CA ARG A 341 28.43 -5.52 5.78
C ARG A 341 27.76 -4.17 5.84
N VAL A 342 27.18 -3.77 4.72
CA VAL A 342 26.54 -2.48 4.49
C VAL A 342 25.31 -2.71 3.62
N MET A 343 24.25 -1.95 3.88
CA MET A 343 23.06 -1.91 3.03
C MET A 343 23.09 -0.61 2.23
N HIS A 344 22.89 -0.71 0.92
CA HIS A 344 22.71 0.44 0.03
C HIS A 344 21.27 0.45 -0.45
N PRO A 345 20.38 1.18 0.24
CA PRO A 345 19.00 1.29 -0.19
C PRO A 345 18.92 2.20 -1.40
N TRP A 346 18.02 1.80 -2.28
CA TRP A 346 17.80 2.41 -3.58
C TRP A 346 16.31 2.40 -3.85
N VAL A 347 15.80 3.44 -4.50
CA VAL A 347 14.39 3.50 -4.87
C VAL A 347 14.30 3.65 -6.36
N VAL A 348 13.59 2.71 -6.97
CA VAL A 348 13.49 2.60 -8.41
C VAL A 348 12.04 2.91 -8.81
N PRO A 349 11.82 3.88 -9.73
CA PRO A 349 10.48 4.23 -10.20
C PRO A 349 9.86 3.11 -11.03
N VAL A 350 8.53 3.01 -10.98
CA VAL A 350 7.73 2.06 -11.74
C VAL A 350 6.95 2.78 -12.83
N MET A 351 7.24 2.45 -14.08
CA MET A 351 6.65 3.11 -15.24
C MET A 351 5.28 2.50 -15.57
N ARG A 352 4.30 3.36 -15.87
CA ARG A 352 2.99 2.91 -16.32
C ARG A 352 2.95 2.69 -17.84
N PRO A 353 2.25 1.64 -18.31
CA PRO A 353 2.01 1.46 -19.73
C PRO A 353 1.15 2.61 -20.27
N GLY A 354 1.57 3.22 -21.38
CA GLY A 354 0.78 4.18 -22.15
C GLY A 354 0.55 5.57 -21.54
N LEU A 355 1.22 5.93 -20.43
CA LEU A 355 1.13 7.26 -19.81
C LEU A 355 2.51 7.94 -19.77
N SER A 356 2.61 9.15 -20.29
CA SER A 356 3.77 10.02 -20.08
C SER A 356 3.95 10.33 -18.58
N GLU A 357 5.17 10.64 -18.15
CA GLU A 357 5.46 10.98 -16.75
C GLU A 357 4.57 12.12 -16.22
N GLU A 358 4.28 13.12 -17.07
CA GLU A 358 3.39 14.24 -16.77
C GLU A 358 1.93 13.79 -16.58
N ALA A 359 1.44 12.86 -17.40
CA ALA A 359 0.09 12.31 -17.27
C ALA A 359 -0.06 11.44 -16.01
N GLN A 360 1.03 10.84 -15.53
CA GLN A 360 1.03 10.08 -14.27
C GLN A 360 0.89 11.01 -13.06
N ALA A 361 1.50 12.20 -13.09
CA ALA A 361 1.36 13.21 -12.02
C ALA A 361 -0.08 13.74 -11.90
N LEU A 362 -0.80 13.86 -13.02
CA LEU A 362 -2.19 14.35 -13.08
C LEU A 362 -3.25 13.29 -12.73
N ALA A 363 -2.89 12.00 -12.72
CA ALA A 363 -3.85 10.91 -12.51
C ALA A 363 -4.31 10.75 -11.05
N SER A 364 -3.57 11.29 -10.09
CA SER A 364 -3.91 11.21 -8.67
C SER A 364 -4.72 12.44 -8.22
N PRO A 365 -5.80 12.26 -7.43
CA PRO A 365 -6.50 13.38 -6.81
C PRO A 365 -5.65 14.10 -5.74
N TRP A 366 -4.52 13.51 -5.38
CA TRP A 366 -3.53 14.06 -4.47
C TRP A 366 -2.29 14.50 -5.25
N PRO A 367 -1.70 15.67 -4.95
CA PRO A 367 -0.45 16.08 -5.58
C PRO A 367 0.62 15.00 -5.39
N ILE A 368 1.17 14.53 -6.50
CA ILE A 368 2.23 13.53 -6.53
C ILE A 368 3.56 14.31 -6.57
N PRO A 369 4.42 14.25 -5.55
CA PRO A 369 5.81 14.66 -5.69
C PRO A 369 6.47 13.92 -6.88
N PRO A 370 7.42 14.57 -7.56
CA PRO A 370 8.11 13.96 -8.69
C PRO A 370 8.76 12.64 -8.26
N ALA A 371 8.78 11.66 -9.16
CA ALA A 371 9.44 10.39 -8.91
C ALA A 371 10.93 10.63 -8.56
N PRO A 372 11.55 9.75 -7.74
CA PRO A 372 12.99 9.79 -7.50
C PRO A 372 13.76 9.91 -8.81
N ALA A 373 14.85 10.67 -8.79
CA ALA A 373 15.81 10.62 -9.88
C ALA A 373 16.23 9.15 -10.10
N PRO A 374 16.07 8.60 -11.32
CA PRO A 374 16.32 7.19 -11.59
C PRO A 374 17.81 6.83 -11.59
N LEU A 375 18.68 7.79 -11.30
CA LEU A 375 20.14 7.68 -11.37
C LEU A 375 20.72 6.91 -10.18
N HIS A 376 21.53 5.91 -10.49
CA HIS A 376 22.36 5.18 -9.57
C HIS A 376 23.79 5.03 -10.13
N ALA A 377 24.76 4.62 -9.32
CA ALA A 377 26.12 4.31 -9.78
C ALA A 377 26.23 3.18 -10.82
N LEU A 378 25.09 2.55 -11.16
CA LEU A 378 24.91 1.50 -12.16
C LEU A 378 24.11 1.99 -13.39
N GLY A 379 23.83 3.28 -13.52
CA GLY A 379 23.02 3.85 -14.60
C GLY A 379 21.61 4.22 -14.14
N GLU A 380 20.74 4.49 -15.11
CA GLU A 380 19.36 4.87 -14.89
C GLU A 380 18.47 3.63 -14.73
N ALA A 381 17.82 3.46 -13.58
CA ALA A 381 16.99 2.29 -13.34
C ALA A 381 15.50 2.58 -13.28
N ARG A 382 14.73 1.68 -13.90
CA ARG A 382 13.28 1.75 -13.94
C ARG A 382 12.69 0.34 -13.98
N PHE A 383 11.52 0.17 -13.40
CA PHE A 383 10.66 -0.97 -13.72
C PHE A 383 9.86 -0.61 -14.96
N GLU A 384 10.22 -1.20 -16.09
CA GLU A 384 9.53 -0.98 -17.37
C GLU A 384 8.21 -1.76 -17.44
N PRO A 385 7.21 -1.29 -18.19
CA PRO A 385 6.00 -2.08 -18.39
C PRO A 385 6.32 -3.32 -19.22
N ASP A 386 5.64 -4.42 -18.90
CA ASP A 386 5.73 -5.65 -19.69
C ASP A 386 5.26 -5.37 -21.12
N PRO A 387 6.13 -5.57 -22.14
CA PRO A 387 5.83 -5.24 -23.53
C PRO A 387 4.72 -6.11 -24.12
N VAL A 388 4.46 -7.29 -23.55
CA VAL A 388 3.44 -8.24 -24.02
C VAL A 388 2.13 -8.05 -23.26
N LEU A 389 2.19 -7.95 -21.93
CA LEU A 389 0.99 -7.88 -21.10
C LEU A 389 0.45 -6.47 -20.90
N GLY A 390 1.23 -5.43 -21.22
CA GLY A 390 0.84 -4.03 -21.02
C GLY A 390 0.52 -3.73 -19.55
N ARG A 391 1.28 -4.32 -18.62
CA ARG A 391 1.11 -4.18 -17.16
C ARG A 391 2.45 -3.76 -16.54
N ALA A 392 2.40 -3.14 -15.36
CA ALA A 392 3.62 -2.84 -14.62
C ALA A 392 4.36 -4.14 -14.28
N GLN A 393 5.60 -4.30 -14.75
CA GLN A 393 6.49 -5.38 -14.35
C GLN A 393 7.12 -5.00 -13.00
N LEU A 394 7.14 -5.92 -12.04
CA LEU A 394 7.71 -5.65 -10.71
C LEU A 394 8.89 -6.55 -10.37
N ASP A 395 9.15 -7.58 -11.16
CA ASP A 395 10.13 -8.63 -10.83
C ASP A 395 11.52 -8.39 -11.44
N GLU A 396 11.62 -7.44 -12.37
CA GLU A 396 12.86 -7.14 -13.10
C GLU A 396 13.05 -5.63 -13.19
N ILE A 397 14.25 -5.19 -12.81
CA ILE A 397 14.69 -3.80 -12.95
C ILE A 397 15.45 -3.70 -14.28
N THR A 398 15.07 -2.73 -15.10
CA THR A 398 15.84 -2.34 -16.27
C THR A 398 16.83 -1.25 -15.88
N LEU A 399 18.12 -1.48 -16.10
CA LEU A 399 19.21 -0.51 -16.04
C LEU A 399 19.50 0.01 -17.44
N ARG A 400 19.45 1.32 -17.65
CA ARG A 400 19.88 2.00 -18.88
C ARG A 400 21.22 2.70 -18.60
N MET A 401 22.27 2.27 -19.28
CA MET A 401 23.64 2.70 -18.98
C MET A 401 24.02 4.04 -19.63
N GLN A 402 23.27 4.50 -20.65
CA GLN A 402 23.68 5.60 -21.54
C GLN A 402 22.81 6.87 -21.49
N SER A 403 21.80 6.95 -20.62
CA SER A 403 20.78 8.01 -20.75
C SER A 403 21.19 9.41 -20.27
N HIS A 404 22.30 9.57 -19.53
CA HIS A 404 22.78 10.88 -19.05
C HIS A 404 24.31 11.03 -19.11
N ALA A 405 24.94 10.55 -20.19
CA ALA A 405 26.36 10.83 -20.45
C ALA A 405 26.64 12.34 -20.69
N ASP A 406 25.61 13.19 -20.83
CA ASP A 406 25.77 14.57 -21.27
C ASP A 406 25.68 15.64 -20.16
N ASP A 407 25.27 15.36 -18.91
CA ASP A 407 24.97 16.44 -17.94
C ASP A 407 25.61 16.34 -16.55
N ASN A 408 26.32 15.26 -16.23
CA ASN A 408 27.15 15.21 -15.01
C ASN A 408 28.44 14.49 -15.37
N GLY A 409 29.56 15.23 -15.45
CA GLY A 409 30.87 14.82 -15.93
C GLY A 409 31.58 13.69 -15.15
N VAL A 410 30.90 12.57 -14.94
CA VAL A 410 31.54 11.28 -14.64
C VAL A 410 31.77 10.61 -15.98
N ASP A 411 32.93 10.89 -16.56
CA ASP A 411 33.35 10.37 -17.86
C ASP A 411 33.61 8.86 -17.74
N LEU A 412 32.55 8.04 -17.90
CA LEU A 412 32.64 6.58 -17.93
C LEU A 412 33.54 6.05 -19.08
N ARG A 413 33.96 6.93 -19.99
CA ARG A 413 34.83 6.60 -21.12
C ARG A 413 36.29 6.39 -20.73
N GLU A 414 36.81 7.09 -19.70
CA GLU A 414 38.18 6.88 -19.22
C GLU A 414 38.26 5.85 -18.09
N ASP A 415 37.24 5.76 -17.22
CA ASP A 415 37.16 4.77 -16.13
C ASP A 415 36.64 3.38 -16.57
N GLY A 416 36.09 3.27 -17.78
CA GLY A 416 35.53 2.02 -18.32
C GLY A 416 36.54 0.89 -18.52
N LEU A 417 37.85 1.20 -18.58
CA LEU A 417 38.91 0.20 -18.69
C LEU A 417 39.27 -0.47 -17.35
N THR A 418 38.94 0.15 -16.21
CA THR A 418 39.30 -0.38 -14.88
C THR A 418 38.13 -0.96 -14.10
N ARG A 419 36.88 -0.69 -14.52
CA ARG A 419 35.66 -1.15 -13.84
C ARG A 419 34.95 -2.26 -14.63
N ARG A 420 35.01 -3.51 -14.15
CA ARG A 420 34.25 -4.64 -14.70
C ARG A 420 33.03 -4.92 -13.82
N ILE A 421 31.84 -4.88 -14.39
CA ILE A 421 30.58 -5.20 -13.71
C ILE A 421 30.02 -6.50 -14.28
N VAL A 422 29.70 -7.45 -13.42
CA VAL A 422 29.08 -8.73 -13.81
C VAL A 422 27.87 -8.96 -12.93
N VAL A 423 26.72 -9.23 -13.54
CA VAL A 423 25.50 -9.65 -12.84
C VAL A 423 25.39 -11.16 -12.95
N LEU A 424 25.40 -11.84 -11.81
CA LEU A 424 25.25 -13.29 -11.69
C LEU A 424 23.82 -13.61 -11.25
N ARG A 425 23.12 -14.45 -12.01
CA ARG A 425 21.73 -14.82 -11.68
C ARG A 425 21.68 -16.01 -10.74
N ALA A 426 20.95 -15.87 -9.63
CA ALA A 426 20.74 -16.97 -8.69
C ALA A 426 19.96 -18.13 -9.31
N PHE A 427 19.03 -17.82 -10.22
CA PHE A 427 18.20 -18.77 -10.94
C PHE A 427 18.21 -18.44 -12.45
N PRO A 428 19.07 -19.09 -13.26
CA PRO A 428 19.09 -18.87 -14.71
C PRO A 428 17.82 -19.42 -15.36
N SER A 429 17.21 -18.65 -16.27
CA SER A 429 16.05 -19.07 -17.05
C SER A 429 16.50 -19.88 -18.29
N GLY A 430 16.07 -21.14 -18.42
CA GLY A 430 16.40 -22.01 -19.56
C GLY A 430 15.75 -23.42 -19.48
N PRO A 431 15.81 -24.22 -20.56
CA PRO A 431 15.09 -25.49 -20.69
C PRO A 431 15.61 -26.63 -19.80
N SER A 432 16.79 -26.51 -19.17
CA SER A 432 17.23 -27.46 -18.14
C SER A 432 16.69 -27.04 -16.77
N GLN A 433 15.38 -27.13 -16.60
CA GLN A 433 14.69 -26.83 -15.35
C GLN A 433 14.93 -27.95 -14.33
N SER A 434 16.06 -27.88 -13.64
CA SER A 434 16.04 -28.19 -12.21
C SER A 434 16.48 -26.92 -11.49
N ALA A 435 15.73 -26.49 -10.48
CA ALA A 435 16.11 -25.41 -9.58
C ALA A 435 17.30 -25.83 -8.70
N GLN A 436 18.38 -26.30 -9.33
CA GLN A 436 19.60 -26.72 -8.66
C GLN A 436 20.50 -25.50 -8.49
N SER A 437 20.85 -25.23 -7.23
CA SER A 437 21.82 -24.20 -6.85
C SER A 437 23.14 -24.44 -7.58
N ARG A 438 23.62 -23.46 -8.36
CA ARG A 438 24.91 -23.55 -9.06
C ARG A 438 25.98 -22.74 -8.34
N THR A 439 27.18 -23.30 -8.23
CA THR A 439 28.38 -22.58 -7.81
C THR A 439 29.08 -22.10 -9.08
N PHE A 440 29.32 -20.80 -9.20
CA PHE A 440 30.04 -20.19 -10.32
C PHE A 440 31.55 -20.30 -10.07
N SER A 441 32.28 -20.83 -11.04
CA SER A 441 33.75 -20.75 -11.12
C SER A 441 34.15 -19.68 -12.13
N TRP A 442 35.20 -18.92 -11.86
CA TRP A 442 35.71 -17.90 -12.78
C TRP A 442 36.23 -18.47 -14.10
N ASP A 443 36.71 -19.72 -14.07
CA ASP A 443 37.30 -20.40 -15.23
C ASP A 443 36.25 -21.14 -16.08
N ASP A 444 35.00 -21.22 -15.62
CA ASP A 444 33.92 -21.87 -16.34
C ASP A 444 33.30 -20.92 -17.38
N THR A 445 33.10 -21.41 -18.62
CA THR A 445 32.27 -20.71 -19.60
C THR A 445 30.82 -20.68 -19.12
N LEU A 446 30.33 -19.49 -18.76
CA LEU A 446 28.98 -19.30 -18.25
C LEU A 446 27.96 -19.28 -19.40
N PRO A 447 26.81 -19.97 -19.29
CA PRO A 447 25.72 -19.80 -20.24
C PRO A 447 25.25 -18.34 -20.24
N GLU A 448 24.95 -17.79 -21.42
CA GLU A 448 24.51 -16.38 -21.57
C GLU A 448 23.32 -16.02 -20.66
N ALA A 449 22.44 -16.98 -20.36
CA ALA A 449 21.30 -16.79 -19.47
C ALA A 449 21.63 -16.70 -17.96
N SER A 450 22.88 -17.03 -17.56
CA SER A 450 23.30 -17.14 -16.15
C SER A 450 24.14 -15.97 -15.66
N ALA A 451 24.79 -15.26 -16.58
CA ALA A 451 25.61 -14.10 -16.26
C ALA A 451 25.46 -13.04 -17.34
N GLN A 452 25.24 -11.80 -16.92
CA GLN A 452 25.26 -10.63 -17.78
C GLN A 452 26.52 -9.84 -17.48
N VAL A 453 27.46 -9.81 -18.44
CA VAL A 453 28.64 -8.96 -18.36
C VAL A 453 28.25 -7.58 -18.87
N ILE A 454 28.40 -6.56 -18.03
CA ILE A 454 28.13 -5.18 -18.40
C ILE A 454 29.45 -4.57 -18.85
N ASP A 455 29.53 -4.28 -20.14
CA ASP A 455 30.67 -3.61 -20.79
C ASP A 455 30.27 -2.21 -21.29
N ASN A 456 31.20 -1.52 -21.94
CA ASN A 456 30.96 -0.20 -22.51
C ASN A 456 29.98 -0.19 -23.71
N ARG A 457 29.65 -1.36 -24.28
CA ARG A 457 28.68 -1.52 -25.37
C ARG A 457 27.28 -1.87 -24.86
N THR A 458 27.16 -2.27 -23.61
CA THR A 458 25.90 -2.65 -22.99
C THR A 458 25.05 -1.40 -22.76
N THR A 459 24.00 -1.25 -23.56
CA THR A 459 23.04 -0.14 -23.45
C THR A 459 22.02 -0.38 -22.35
N GLN A 460 21.63 -1.65 -22.15
CA GLN A 460 20.62 -2.09 -21.21
C GLN A 460 21.07 -3.33 -20.42
N ALA A 461 20.83 -3.34 -19.12
CA ALA A 461 21.01 -4.50 -18.25
C ALA A 461 19.77 -4.76 -17.40
N THR A 462 19.63 -6.00 -16.90
CA THR A 462 18.48 -6.41 -16.09
C THR A 462 18.92 -6.94 -14.73
N LEU A 463 18.19 -6.61 -13.67
CA LEU A 463 18.40 -7.14 -12.32
C LEU A 463 17.11 -7.76 -11.76
N ARG A 464 17.24 -8.88 -11.06
CA ARG A 464 16.15 -9.59 -10.38
C ARG A 464 16.45 -9.75 -8.89
N ASP A 465 15.42 -10.14 -8.13
CA ASP A 465 15.61 -10.51 -6.73
C ASP A 465 16.62 -11.64 -6.60
N ARG A 466 17.55 -11.51 -5.64
CA ARG A 466 18.69 -12.42 -5.39
C ARG A 466 19.80 -12.42 -6.45
N ASP A 467 19.75 -11.56 -7.46
CA ASP A 467 20.89 -11.40 -8.35
C ASP A 467 22.10 -10.85 -7.58
N VAL A 468 23.30 -11.26 -8.00
CA VAL A 468 24.55 -10.85 -7.39
C VAL A 468 25.33 -9.98 -8.35
N ILE A 469 25.57 -8.74 -7.99
CA ILE A 469 26.36 -7.78 -8.76
C ILE A 469 27.79 -7.82 -8.24
N LEU A 470 28.72 -8.23 -9.09
CA LEU A 470 30.14 -8.15 -8.86
C LEU A 470 30.68 -6.88 -9.53
N ILE A 471 31.29 -6.00 -8.74
CA ILE A 471 31.98 -4.80 -9.24
C ILE A 471 33.46 -4.94 -8.90
N ALA A 472 34.30 -5.06 -9.92
CA ALA A 472 35.75 -5.02 -9.79
C ALA A 472 36.26 -3.65 -10.26
N SER A 473 36.94 -2.90 -9.39
CA SER A 473 37.55 -1.60 -9.72
C SER A 473 38.82 -1.41 -8.89
N GLY A 474 39.90 -0.94 -9.53
CA GLY A 474 41.15 -0.58 -8.83
C GLY A 474 41.76 -1.70 -7.98
N GLY A 475 41.66 -2.96 -8.42
CA GLY A 475 42.17 -4.13 -7.70
C GLY A 475 41.33 -4.60 -6.51
N ARG A 476 40.14 -4.01 -6.27
CA ARG A 476 39.19 -4.46 -5.26
C ARG A 476 37.91 -4.98 -5.90
N ALA A 477 37.40 -6.11 -5.42
CA ALA A 477 36.10 -6.65 -5.82
C ALA A 477 35.08 -6.45 -4.68
N ARG A 478 33.89 -5.97 -5.03
CA ARG A 478 32.72 -5.90 -4.13
C ARG A 478 31.58 -6.71 -4.72
N LEU A 479 30.83 -7.36 -3.85
CA LEU A 479 29.68 -8.17 -4.20
C LEU A 479 28.43 -7.59 -3.53
N PHE A 480 27.38 -7.43 -4.32
CA PHE A 480 26.11 -6.91 -3.85
C PHE A 480 25.00 -7.90 -4.18
N GLU A 481 24.27 -8.36 -3.18
CA GLU A 481 23.04 -9.13 -3.38
C GLU A 481 21.85 -8.17 -3.48
N VAL A 482 21.04 -8.32 -4.53
CA VAL A 482 19.85 -7.50 -4.77
C VAL A 482 18.66 -8.07 -3.97
N GLU A 483 18.03 -7.25 -3.15
CA GLU A 483 16.73 -7.55 -2.53
C GLU A 483 15.66 -6.58 -3.04
N LEU A 484 14.60 -7.10 -3.65
CA LEU A 484 13.45 -6.32 -4.08
C LEU A 484 12.43 -6.17 -2.94
N GLY A 485 12.45 -5.01 -2.28
CA GLY A 485 11.57 -4.66 -1.16
C GLY A 485 10.12 -4.35 -1.55
N ALA A 486 9.41 -3.61 -0.68
CA ALA A 486 8.00 -3.32 -0.88
C ALA A 486 7.76 -2.24 -1.97
N THR A 487 6.65 -2.37 -2.69
CA THR A 487 6.15 -1.31 -3.57
C THR A 487 5.49 -0.22 -2.74
N THR A 488 5.78 1.05 -3.04
CA THR A 488 5.02 2.18 -2.51
C THR A 488 4.06 2.71 -3.56
N SER A 489 2.82 2.91 -3.14
CA SER A 489 1.81 3.68 -3.87
C SER A 489 1.56 5.05 -3.23
N ASP A 490 2.28 5.37 -2.15
CA ASP A 490 2.20 6.67 -1.47
C ASP A 490 3.47 7.47 -1.76
N PRO A 491 3.37 8.53 -2.58
CA PRO A 491 4.52 9.36 -2.97
C PRO A 491 5.25 9.99 -1.77
N PHE A 492 4.52 10.31 -0.70
CA PHE A 492 5.10 10.99 0.44
C PHE A 492 5.89 10.07 1.38
N LEU A 493 5.52 8.79 1.41
CA LEU A 493 6.28 7.78 2.16
C LEU A 493 7.69 7.60 1.58
N PHE A 494 7.86 7.93 0.30
CA PHE A 494 9.13 7.86 -0.39
C PHE A 494 10.07 8.99 0.03
N GLU A 495 9.64 10.25 0.00
CA GLU A 495 10.52 11.40 0.27
C GLU A 495 11.00 11.46 1.73
N LEU A 496 10.09 11.18 2.67
CA LEU A 496 10.35 11.40 4.09
C LEU A 496 10.87 10.15 4.82
N GLY A 497 10.74 8.97 4.22
CA GLY A 497 11.11 7.71 4.85
C GLY A 497 12.63 7.59 5.06
N ARG A 498 13.05 7.26 6.28
CA ARG A 498 14.45 6.87 6.56
C ARG A 498 14.82 5.62 5.75
N ALA A 499 16.05 5.59 5.27
CA ALA A 499 16.68 4.43 4.66
C ALA A 499 16.75 3.24 5.65
N PRO A 500 16.44 2.00 5.23
CA PRO A 500 16.55 0.83 6.10
C PRO A 500 17.99 0.64 6.60
N GLN A 501 18.12 0.27 7.86
CA GLN A 501 19.40 -0.11 8.47
C GLN A 501 19.39 -1.59 8.88
N ILE A 502 20.59 -2.13 9.13
CA ILE A 502 20.75 -3.55 9.52
C ILE A 502 19.95 -3.85 10.80
N GLU A 503 19.87 -2.90 11.72
CA GLU A 503 19.09 -2.97 12.97
C GLU A 503 17.58 -3.11 12.75
N ASP A 504 17.06 -2.71 11.59
CA ASP A 504 15.64 -2.87 11.24
C ASP A 504 15.31 -4.34 10.85
N TYR A 505 16.32 -5.14 10.49
CA TYR A 505 16.15 -6.55 10.13
C TYR A 505 16.31 -7.44 11.36
N VAL A 506 15.25 -7.56 12.17
CA VAL A 506 15.19 -8.63 13.16
C VAL A 506 14.73 -9.90 12.45
N ARG A 507 15.52 -10.99 12.52
CA ARG A 507 15.08 -12.30 12.01
C ARG A 507 13.75 -12.64 12.69
N VAL A 508 12.67 -12.64 11.92
CA VAL A 508 11.43 -13.29 12.34
C VAL A 508 11.77 -14.76 12.43
N ALA A 509 11.87 -15.28 13.65
CA ALA A 509 11.88 -16.72 13.87
C ALA A 509 10.67 -17.30 13.12
N THR A 510 10.95 -18.14 12.13
CA THR A 510 9.93 -18.80 11.31
C THR A 510 9.20 -19.84 12.13
#